data_AF-A0A2M9T2M1-F1
#
_entry.id   AF-A0A2M9T2M1-F1
#
_cell.length_a   1.000
_cell.length_b   1.000
_cell.length_c   1.000
_cell.angle_alpha   90.00
_cell.angle_beta   90.00
_cell.angle_gamma   90.00
#
_symmetry.space_group_name_H-M   'P 1'
#
loop_
_entity.id
_entity.type
_entity.pdbx_description
1 polymer ?
#
loop_
_entity_poly.entity_id
_entity_poly.type
_entity_poly.pdbx_seq_one_letter_code
_entity_poly.pdbx_strand_id
1 'polypeptide(L)'
;MTIVQSTVYEPLTEQKATALAVRLGLFRDGAPLVCREIGDGNLNLVFHIVDQETKQGVIIKQALPYAKVVGESWPLTLKRAVIESNALRTFASYVPQYVPNVYYSDESLAITVMEDLSRLQIARKGLIEGKTFPLLSRHIGEFIAKTAFYTSDFGMNQQEKKKLAQSFVNPELCKITEDLVFTDPFFDHDTNNFEDELRPDVETLWNDDRLRLEAAKLKRKFLTEADVLLHGDLHTGSIFASTDETKVIDPEFAFYGPIGFDLGQFFANLLLNALSRPDVERQPLFDHIDQTWDVFASIFSELWRTKSIETYAATPGLLDEVLRHAFIDAVGFAGCEVIRRTIGLAHVADLDGIEQKEARLAAKRHALRLGRRLIVERNELTGTDGFRRVFAETE
;
A
#
# COMPACT_ATOMS: atom_id res chain seq x y z
N MET A 1 41.49 15.06 -14.81
CA MET A 1 41.02 14.80 -13.43
C MET A 1 39.60 15.30 -13.35
N THR A 2 38.63 14.41 -13.55
CA THR A 2 37.21 14.75 -13.38
C THR A 2 36.97 14.80 -11.88
N ILE A 3 36.74 16.00 -11.35
CA ILE A 3 36.30 16.17 -9.97
C ILE A 3 34.88 15.60 -9.95
N VAL A 4 34.76 14.34 -9.53
CA VAL A 4 33.48 13.80 -9.10
C VAL A 4 33.16 14.56 -7.83
N GLN A 5 32.38 15.63 -7.94
CA GLN A 5 31.75 16.23 -6.77
C GLN A 5 30.89 15.12 -6.17
N SER A 6 31.33 14.52 -5.07
CA SER A 6 30.46 13.71 -4.24
C SER A 6 29.38 14.66 -3.73
N THR A 7 28.18 14.58 -4.31
CA THR A 7 27.01 15.27 -3.77
C THR A 7 26.75 14.69 -2.39
N VAL A 8 27.12 15.47 -1.35
CA VAL A 8 26.75 15.16 0.03
C VAL A 8 25.24 15.34 0.10
N TYR A 9 24.54 14.34 0.63
CA TYR A 9 23.11 14.44 0.87
C TYR A 9 22.79 15.72 1.66
N GLU A 10 21.82 16.48 1.18
CA GLU A 10 21.27 17.62 1.90
C GLU A 10 19.75 17.70 1.73
N PRO A 11 19.00 17.95 2.82
CA PRO A 11 17.57 18.22 2.71
C PRO A 11 17.30 19.43 1.82
N LEU A 12 16.33 19.30 0.93
CA LEU A 12 15.84 20.39 0.10
C LEU A 12 15.08 21.41 0.96
N THR A 13 15.15 22.66 0.51
CA THR A 13 14.23 23.73 0.92
C THR A 13 13.32 24.06 -0.27
N GLU A 14 12.24 24.80 -0.05
CA GLU A 14 11.36 25.26 -1.14
C GLU A 14 12.13 25.97 -2.26
N GLN A 15 13.13 26.77 -1.90
CA GLN A 15 14.01 27.46 -2.84
C GLN A 15 14.87 26.47 -3.66
N LYS A 16 15.47 25.46 -3.01
CA LYS A 16 16.29 24.45 -3.69
C LYS A 16 15.45 23.54 -4.59
N ALA A 17 14.25 23.15 -4.14
CA ALA A 17 13.30 22.38 -4.92
C ALA A 17 12.86 23.15 -6.18
N THR A 18 12.54 24.44 -6.04
CA THR A 18 12.21 25.32 -7.18
C THR A 18 13.37 25.41 -8.17
N ALA A 19 14.59 25.64 -7.68
CA ALA A 19 15.79 25.70 -8.53
C ALA A 19 16.07 24.37 -9.25
N LEU A 20 15.81 23.23 -8.60
CA LEU A 20 15.93 21.92 -9.23
C LEU A 20 14.91 21.74 -10.35
N ALA A 21 13.64 22.09 -10.14
CA ALA A 21 12.61 21.97 -11.17
C ALA A 21 12.92 22.79 -12.43
N VAL A 22 13.43 24.03 -12.26
CA VAL A 22 13.89 24.87 -13.37
C VAL A 22 15.12 24.27 -14.06
N ARG A 23 16.10 23.76 -13.30
CA ARG A 23 17.32 23.14 -13.84
C ARG A 23 17.02 21.90 -14.68
N LEU A 24 16.01 21.13 -14.29
CA LEU A 24 15.53 19.95 -15.03
C LEU A 24 14.71 20.32 -16.28
N GLY A 25 14.47 21.60 -16.54
CA GLY A 25 13.70 22.08 -17.68
C GLY A 25 12.20 21.81 -17.57
N LEU A 26 11.69 21.52 -16.37
CA LEU A 26 10.26 21.29 -16.14
C LEU A 26 9.46 22.60 -16.14
N PHE A 27 10.14 23.71 -15.84
CA PHE A 27 9.59 25.06 -15.94
C PHE A 27 10.62 25.97 -16.64
N ARG A 28 10.13 27.01 -17.34
CA ARG A 28 10.99 28.03 -17.95
C ARG A 28 11.74 28.83 -16.88
N ASP A 29 12.92 29.32 -17.23
CA ASP A 29 13.64 30.28 -16.38
C ASP A 29 12.81 31.57 -16.23
N GLY A 30 12.78 32.10 -15.01
CA GLY A 30 11.95 33.25 -14.64
C GLY A 30 10.43 33.01 -14.56
N ALA A 31 9.96 31.76 -14.64
CA ALA A 31 8.54 31.45 -14.39
C ALA A 31 8.11 31.91 -12.98
N PRO A 32 6.87 32.42 -12.80
CA PRO A 32 6.36 32.79 -11.48
C PRO A 32 5.94 31.52 -10.71
N LEU A 33 6.93 30.82 -10.17
CA LEU A 33 6.73 29.57 -9.43
C LEU A 33 6.40 29.85 -7.96
N VAL A 34 5.43 29.11 -7.44
CA VAL A 34 5.18 29.00 -5.99
C VAL A 34 5.49 27.56 -5.59
N CYS A 35 6.34 27.42 -4.58
CA CYS A 35 6.69 26.13 -3.98
C CYS A 35 6.19 26.09 -2.54
N ARG A 36 5.62 24.96 -2.13
CA ARG A 36 5.21 24.70 -0.75
C ARG A 36 5.56 23.28 -0.36
N GLU A 37 6.07 23.08 0.85
CA GLU A 37 6.12 21.73 1.44
C GLU A 37 4.71 21.34 1.91
N ILE A 38 4.17 20.25 1.38
CA ILE A 38 2.79 19.78 1.60
C ILE A 38 2.74 18.36 2.19
N GLY A 39 3.89 17.78 2.56
CA GLY A 39 3.96 16.42 3.08
C GLY A 39 3.26 16.28 4.43
N ASP A 40 2.06 15.74 4.42
CA ASP A 40 1.31 15.28 5.59
C ASP A 40 1.69 13.86 6.04
N GLY A 41 2.50 13.17 5.22
CA GLY A 41 2.96 11.80 5.46
C GLY A 41 4.07 11.65 6.51
N ASN A 42 4.26 10.41 6.95
CA ASN A 42 5.08 10.06 8.11
C ASN A 42 6.60 10.02 7.86
N LEU A 43 7.05 10.01 6.60
CA LEU A 43 8.43 9.61 6.26
C LEU A 43 9.24 10.61 5.41
N ASN A 44 8.59 11.42 4.58
CA ASN A 44 9.26 12.12 3.47
C ASN A 44 8.84 13.60 3.39
N LEU A 45 9.69 14.44 2.78
CA LEU A 45 9.32 15.80 2.38
C LEU A 45 8.64 15.75 1.01
N VAL A 46 7.56 16.51 0.82
CA VAL A 46 6.84 16.59 -0.45
C VAL A 46 6.67 18.05 -0.84
N PHE A 47 7.39 18.50 -1.87
CA PHE A 47 7.30 19.86 -2.38
C PHE A 47 6.36 19.92 -3.58
N HIS A 48 5.34 20.78 -3.49
CA HIS A 48 4.43 21.11 -4.58
C HIS A 48 4.88 22.41 -5.23
N ILE A 49 5.26 22.34 -6.50
CA ILE A 49 5.73 23.47 -7.29
C ILE A 49 4.70 23.75 -8.38
N VAL A 50 4.14 24.96 -8.39
CA VAL A 50 3.10 25.37 -9.35
C VAL A 50 3.53 26.66 -10.05
N ASP A 51 3.43 26.65 -11.38
CA ASP A 51 3.50 27.86 -12.19
C ASP A 51 2.18 28.64 -12.07
N GLN A 52 2.25 29.86 -11.55
CA GLN A 52 1.07 30.69 -11.31
C GLN A 52 0.36 31.12 -12.59
N GLU A 53 1.04 31.17 -13.74
CA GLU A 53 0.44 31.53 -15.02
C GLU A 53 -0.23 30.33 -15.68
N THR A 54 0.49 29.22 -15.83
CA THR A 54 0.00 28.05 -16.59
C THR A 54 -0.85 27.09 -15.74
N LYS A 55 -0.76 27.21 -14.41
CA LYS A 55 -1.34 26.27 -13.43
C LYS A 55 -0.79 24.85 -13.53
N GLN A 56 0.30 24.64 -14.27
CA GLN A 56 1.00 23.36 -14.30
C GLN A 56 1.78 23.15 -13.00
N GLY A 57 1.70 21.92 -12.48
CA GLY A 57 2.33 21.53 -11.21
C GLY A 57 3.28 20.35 -11.37
N VAL A 58 4.28 20.29 -10.48
CA VAL A 58 5.19 19.14 -10.30
C VAL A 58 5.35 18.87 -8.82
N ILE A 59 5.51 17.58 -8.48
CA ILE A 59 5.86 17.13 -7.12
C ILE A 59 7.33 16.75 -7.07
N ILE A 60 8.04 17.22 -6.05
CA ILE A 60 9.37 16.73 -5.67
C ILE A 60 9.27 16.08 -4.30
N LYS A 61 9.45 14.76 -4.25
CA LYS A 61 9.51 13.99 -3.02
C LYS A 61 10.98 13.74 -2.65
N GLN A 62 11.33 13.93 -1.39
CA GLN A 62 12.67 13.64 -0.88
C GLN A 62 12.59 12.84 0.43
N ALA A 63 13.31 11.72 0.48
CA ALA A 63 13.46 10.95 1.72
C ALA A 63 14.42 11.63 2.70
N LEU A 64 14.08 11.56 3.99
CA LEU A 64 14.93 11.93 5.11
C LEU A 64 15.66 10.70 5.69
N PRO A 65 16.85 10.83 6.31
CA PRO A 65 17.58 9.70 6.89
C PRO A 65 16.94 9.14 8.18
N TYR A 66 15.71 9.54 8.49
CA TYR A 66 14.89 9.13 9.62
C TYR A 66 13.40 9.21 9.26
N ALA A 67 12.53 8.61 10.08
CA ALA A 67 11.08 8.73 9.94
C ALA A 67 10.60 10.12 10.43
N LYS A 68 9.99 10.94 9.55
CA LYS A 68 9.53 12.32 9.85
C LYS A 68 8.62 12.40 11.09
N VAL A 69 7.74 11.42 11.32
CA VAL A 69 6.77 11.40 12.43
C VAL A 69 7.41 11.18 13.81
N VAL A 70 8.52 10.44 13.87
CA VAL A 70 9.22 10.13 15.13
C VAL A 70 10.46 11.01 15.32
N GLY A 71 11.05 11.48 14.21
CA GLY A 71 12.28 12.26 14.19
C GLY A 71 13.52 11.37 14.16
N GLU A 72 14.68 11.96 14.47
CA GLU A 72 16.00 11.32 14.37
C GLU A 72 16.18 10.07 15.24
N SER A 73 15.31 9.86 16.24
CA SER A 73 15.28 8.67 17.08
C SER A 73 14.86 7.40 16.35
N TRP A 74 14.31 7.50 15.13
CA TRP A 74 14.05 6.37 14.24
C TRP A 74 14.76 6.54 12.89
N PRO A 75 16.04 6.13 12.79
CA PRO A 75 16.81 6.15 11.55
C PRO A 75 16.15 5.28 10.46
N LEU A 76 16.17 5.77 9.22
CA LEU A 76 15.61 5.04 8.09
C LEU A 76 16.40 5.33 6.81
N THR A 77 16.79 4.29 6.08
CA THR A 77 17.61 4.42 4.88
C THR A 77 17.01 5.29 3.79
N LEU A 78 17.85 6.11 3.18
CA LEU A 78 17.54 6.88 1.98
C LEU A 78 17.31 6.01 0.74
N LYS A 79 17.79 4.76 0.75
CA LYS A 79 17.62 3.80 -0.34
C LYS A 79 16.15 3.57 -0.70
N ARG A 80 15.22 3.80 0.24
CA ARG A 80 13.77 3.69 -0.02
C ARG A 80 13.28 4.62 -1.15
N ALA A 81 13.89 5.79 -1.34
CA ALA A 81 13.55 6.68 -2.46
C ALA A 81 13.92 6.06 -3.83
N VAL A 82 15.02 5.30 -3.88
CA VAL A 82 15.43 4.56 -5.07
C VAL A 82 14.45 3.41 -5.35
N ILE A 83 14.07 2.67 -4.31
CA ILE A 83 13.06 1.61 -4.40
C ILE A 83 11.74 2.18 -4.93
N GLU A 84 11.26 3.27 -4.35
CA GLU A 84 10.02 3.94 -4.76
C GLU A 84 10.06 4.36 -6.24
N SER A 85 11.13 5.06 -6.65
CA SER A 85 11.25 5.49 -8.05
C SER A 85 11.32 4.31 -9.02
N ASN A 86 12.07 3.27 -8.68
CA ASN A 86 12.19 2.06 -9.50
C ASN A 86 10.85 1.32 -9.57
N ALA A 87 10.10 1.22 -8.47
CA ALA A 87 8.78 0.60 -8.44
C ALA A 87 7.79 1.38 -9.30
N LEU A 88 7.71 2.71 -9.15
CA LEU A 88 6.85 3.56 -10.00
C LEU A 88 7.16 3.40 -11.48
N ARG A 89 8.46 3.40 -11.87
CA ARG A 89 8.88 3.18 -13.26
C ARG A 89 8.54 1.77 -13.76
N THR A 90 8.73 0.76 -12.91
CA THR A 90 8.41 -0.63 -13.25
C THR A 90 6.90 -0.79 -13.45
N PHE A 91 6.07 -0.29 -12.54
CA PHE A 91 4.61 -0.32 -12.67
C PHE A 91 4.14 0.47 -13.88
N ALA A 92 4.72 1.65 -14.15
CA ALA A 92 4.40 2.46 -15.33
C ALA A 92 4.68 1.74 -16.65
N SER A 93 5.60 0.77 -16.69
CA SER A 93 5.87 -0.02 -17.90
C SER A 93 4.71 -0.96 -18.27
N TYR A 94 3.84 -1.29 -17.31
CA TYR A 94 2.68 -2.18 -17.51
C TYR A 94 1.33 -1.46 -17.42
N VAL A 95 1.24 -0.46 -16.54
CA VAL A 95 0.00 0.25 -16.19
C VAL A 95 0.26 1.76 -16.00
N PRO A 96 0.76 2.48 -17.02
CA PRO A 96 1.11 3.90 -16.90
C PRO A 96 -0.07 4.79 -16.49
N GLN A 97 -1.30 4.38 -16.82
CA GLN A 97 -2.49 5.12 -16.44
C GLN A 97 -2.76 5.12 -14.93
N TYR A 98 -2.23 4.15 -14.16
CA TYR A 98 -2.52 3.99 -12.73
C TYR A 98 -1.41 4.45 -11.79
N VAL A 99 -0.33 5.04 -12.30
CA VAL A 99 0.75 5.61 -11.47
C VAL A 99 1.10 7.03 -11.94
N PRO A 100 1.69 7.89 -11.10
CA PRO A 100 2.20 9.18 -11.54
C PRO A 100 3.39 8.98 -12.48
N ASN A 101 3.51 9.87 -13.48
CA ASN A 101 4.70 9.92 -14.31
C ASN A 101 5.93 10.35 -13.51
N VAL A 102 7.03 9.60 -13.59
CA VAL A 102 8.30 9.96 -12.93
C VAL A 102 9.22 10.68 -13.92
N TYR A 103 9.41 11.98 -13.72
CA TYR A 103 10.23 12.84 -14.57
C TYR A 103 11.73 12.71 -14.28
N TYR A 104 12.10 12.60 -13.01
CA TYR A 104 13.50 12.54 -12.59
C TYR A 104 13.65 11.79 -11.26
N SER A 105 14.83 11.24 -11.02
CA SER A 105 15.19 10.58 -9.76
C SER A 105 16.69 10.72 -9.49
N ASP A 106 17.06 10.95 -8.24
CA ASP A 106 18.45 11.09 -7.79
C ASP A 106 18.69 10.23 -6.55
N GLU A 107 19.53 9.20 -6.68
CA GLU A 107 19.87 8.30 -5.59
C GLU A 107 20.71 9.00 -4.51
N SER A 108 21.62 9.90 -4.89
CA SER A 108 22.51 10.58 -3.93
C SER A 108 21.78 11.55 -3.02
N LEU A 109 20.75 12.22 -3.56
CA LEU A 109 19.90 13.17 -2.83
C LEU A 109 18.60 12.55 -2.34
N ALA A 110 18.32 11.29 -2.69
CA ALA A 110 17.09 10.57 -2.40
C ALA A 110 15.82 11.30 -2.88
N ILE A 111 15.88 11.82 -4.10
CA ILE A 111 14.83 12.64 -4.71
C ILE A 111 14.08 11.84 -5.78
N THR A 112 12.76 11.99 -5.82
CA THR A 112 11.92 11.61 -6.96
C THR A 112 11.07 12.82 -7.39
N VAL A 113 11.12 13.17 -8.68
CA VAL A 113 10.31 14.24 -9.28
C VAL A 113 9.25 13.60 -10.14
N MET A 114 7.99 13.93 -9.90
CA MET A 114 6.84 13.22 -10.48
C MET A 114 5.64 14.13 -10.77
N GLU A 115 4.67 13.57 -11.50
CA GLU A 115 3.39 14.20 -11.85
C GLU A 115 2.65 14.76 -10.63
N ASP A 116 2.12 15.98 -10.77
CA ASP A 116 1.19 16.56 -9.80
C ASP A 116 -0.21 15.97 -9.95
N LEU A 117 -0.68 15.34 -8.87
CA LEU A 117 -2.00 14.72 -8.76
C LEU A 117 -2.98 15.55 -7.93
N SER A 118 -2.69 16.82 -7.62
CA SER A 118 -3.53 17.69 -6.77
C SER A 118 -4.97 17.91 -7.27
N ARG A 119 -5.29 17.51 -8.51
CA ARG A 119 -6.67 17.47 -9.05
C ARG A 119 -7.50 16.32 -8.46
N LEU A 120 -6.83 15.29 -7.93
CA LEU A 120 -7.43 14.10 -7.33
C LEU A 120 -7.45 14.24 -5.81
N GLN A 121 -8.15 13.32 -5.15
CA GLN A 121 -8.19 13.25 -3.69
C GLN A 121 -7.65 11.91 -3.20
N ILE A 122 -6.95 11.89 -2.06
CA ILE A 122 -6.60 10.64 -1.39
C ILE A 122 -7.88 9.83 -1.11
N ALA A 123 -7.92 8.58 -1.56
CA ALA A 123 -9.11 7.73 -1.55
C ALA A 123 -9.64 7.54 -0.13
N ARG A 124 -8.76 7.35 0.87
CA ARG A 124 -9.16 7.28 2.29
C ARG A 124 -9.99 8.50 2.70
N LYS A 125 -9.51 9.71 2.40
CA LYS A 125 -10.21 10.95 2.73
C LYS A 125 -11.58 11.01 2.06
N GLY A 126 -11.64 10.71 0.76
CA GLY A 126 -12.91 10.71 0.03
C GLY A 126 -13.88 9.64 0.53
N LEU A 127 -13.40 8.45 0.90
CA LEU A 127 -14.20 7.38 1.47
C LEU A 127 -14.75 7.77 2.86
N ILE A 128 -13.98 8.45 3.71
CA ILE A 128 -14.49 8.99 4.99
C ILE A 128 -15.57 10.06 4.72
N GLU A 129 -15.42 10.87 3.67
CA GLU A 129 -16.42 11.85 3.22
C GLU A 129 -17.65 11.23 2.51
N GLY A 130 -17.74 9.89 2.44
CA GLY A 130 -18.88 9.19 1.85
C GLY A 130 -18.84 9.05 0.32
N LYS A 131 -17.74 9.44 -0.34
CA LYS A 131 -17.57 9.18 -1.78
C LYS A 131 -17.46 7.69 -2.04
N THR A 132 -17.89 7.27 -3.23
CA THR A 132 -17.92 5.85 -3.64
C THR A 132 -16.94 5.52 -4.75
N PHE A 133 -16.28 6.50 -5.39
CA PHE A 133 -15.26 6.29 -6.44
C PHE A 133 -15.55 5.08 -7.37
N PRO A 134 -16.55 5.16 -8.26
CA PRO A 134 -17.15 3.98 -8.91
C PRO A 134 -16.19 3.13 -9.76
N LEU A 135 -15.05 3.68 -10.18
CA LEU A 135 -14.03 2.94 -10.94
C LEU A 135 -12.86 2.42 -10.08
N LEU A 136 -12.81 2.76 -8.79
CA LEU A 136 -11.69 2.46 -7.89
C LEU A 136 -11.34 0.97 -7.89
N SER A 137 -12.32 0.12 -7.61
CA SER A 137 -12.14 -1.33 -7.51
C SER A 137 -11.66 -1.96 -8.82
N ARG A 138 -12.21 -1.51 -9.95
CA ARG A 138 -11.78 -1.97 -11.28
C ARG A 138 -10.34 -1.55 -11.57
N HIS A 139 -9.99 -0.28 -11.33
CA HIS A 139 -8.65 0.23 -11.60
C HIS A 139 -7.60 -0.43 -10.70
N ILE A 140 -7.90 -0.62 -9.42
CA ILE A 140 -6.99 -1.31 -8.49
C ILE A 140 -6.87 -2.80 -8.83
N GLY A 141 -7.96 -3.48 -9.17
CA GLY A 141 -7.92 -4.88 -9.62
C GLY A 141 -7.05 -5.07 -10.87
N GLU A 142 -7.18 -4.16 -11.85
CA GLU A 142 -6.35 -4.16 -13.07
C GLU A 142 -4.88 -3.82 -12.78
N PHE A 143 -4.63 -2.83 -11.92
CA PHE A 143 -3.28 -2.48 -11.46
C PHE A 143 -2.59 -3.71 -10.86
N ILE A 144 -3.18 -4.33 -9.84
CA ILE A 144 -2.58 -5.48 -9.14
C ILE A 144 -2.41 -6.66 -10.09
N ALA A 145 -3.42 -6.99 -10.92
CA ALA A 145 -3.31 -8.14 -11.82
C ALA A 145 -2.16 -8.01 -12.81
N LYS A 146 -2.01 -6.84 -13.43
CA LYS A 146 -0.96 -6.60 -14.43
C LYS A 146 0.42 -6.53 -13.77
N THR A 147 0.59 -5.79 -12.68
CA THR A 147 1.89 -5.69 -12.00
C THR A 147 2.30 -7.04 -11.42
N ALA A 148 1.38 -7.77 -10.78
CA ALA A 148 1.66 -9.11 -10.26
C ALA A 148 2.02 -10.09 -11.38
N PHE A 149 1.20 -10.17 -12.44
CA PHE A 149 1.46 -11.12 -13.52
C PHE A 149 2.80 -10.86 -14.20
N TYR A 150 3.04 -9.64 -14.68
CA TYR A 150 4.22 -9.34 -15.47
C TYR A 150 5.54 -9.33 -14.67
N THR A 151 5.47 -9.28 -13.34
CA THR A 151 6.67 -9.38 -12.48
C THR A 151 6.84 -10.77 -11.86
N SER A 152 5.94 -11.71 -12.15
CA SER A 152 6.00 -13.11 -11.69
C SER A 152 6.92 -13.99 -12.56
N ASP A 153 7.30 -15.17 -12.05
CA ASP A 153 7.98 -16.21 -12.83
C ASP A 153 7.13 -16.76 -14.01
N PHE A 154 5.84 -16.42 -14.07
CA PHE A 154 4.96 -16.76 -15.20
C PHE A 154 4.93 -15.69 -16.30
N GLY A 155 5.10 -14.41 -15.95
CA GLY A 155 4.98 -13.28 -16.88
C GLY A 155 6.31 -12.71 -17.38
N MET A 156 7.44 -13.09 -16.78
CA MET A 156 8.77 -12.68 -17.22
C MET A 156 9.82 -13.79 -17.05
N ASN A 157 10.95 -13.67 -17.76
CA ASN A 157 12.03 -14.65 -17.67
C ASN A 157 12.55 -14.80 -16.23
N GLN A 158 12.75 -16.03 -15.77
CA GLN A 158 13.09 -16.31 -14.38
C GLN A 158 14.48 -15.82 -13.96
N GLN A 159 15.42 -15.59 -14.91
CA GLN A 159 16.70 -14.95 -14.62
C GLN A 159 16.54 -13.43 -14.50
N GLU A 160 15.74 -12.82 -15.37
CA GLU A 160 15.41 -11.39 -15.31
C GLU A 160 14.65 -11.08 -14.02
N LYS A 161 13.68 -11.91 -13.63
CA LYS A 161 12.98 -11.80 -12.36
C LYS A 161 13.93 -11.85 -11.17
N LYS A 162 14.91 -12.77 -11.17
CA LYS A 162 15.92 -12.85 -10.08
C LYS A 162 16.80 -11.59 -10.01
N LYS A 163 17.15 -11.01 -11.16
CA LYS A 163 17.87 -9.72 -11.21
C LYS A 163 17.00 -8.56 -10.72
N LEU A 164 15.73 -8.53 -11.11
CA LEU A 164 14.77 -7.53 -10.66
C LEU A 164 14.54 -7.65 -9.15
N ALA A 165 14.40 -8.87 -8.63
CA ALA A 165 14.31 -9.12 -7.20
C ALA A 165 15.53 -8.61 -6.43
N GLN A 166 16.74 -8.74 -7.00
CA GLN A 166 17.95 -8.17 -6.40
C GLN A 166 17.89 -6.64 -6.27
N SER A 167 17.34 -5.92 -7.27
CA SER A 167 17.19 -4.46 -7.19
C SER A 167 16.13 -4.01 -6.19
N PHE A 168 15.23 -4.91 -5.78
CA PHE A 168 14.16 -4.65 -4.82
C PHE A 168 14.41 -5.26 -3.42
N VAL A 169 15.68 -5.51 -3.07
CA VAL A 169 16.06 -5.86 -1.69
C VAL A 169 15.91 -4.64 -0.79
N ASN A 170 14.91 -4.69 0.09
CA ASN A 170 14.42 -3.56 0.90
C ASN A 170 14.28 -3.90 2.41
N PRO A 171 15.37 -4.34 3.08
CA PRO A 171 15.29 -4.99 4.40
C PRO A 171 14.73 -4.09 5.52
N GLU A 172 15.04 -2.79 5.52
CA GLU A 172 14.59 -1.89 6.59
C GLU A 172 13.08 -1.66 6.56
N LEU A 173 12.50 -1.50 5.35
CA LEU A 173 11.06 -1.30 5.21
C LEU A 173 10.30 -2.62 5.34
N CYS A 174 10.86 -3.74 4.85
CA CYS A 174 10.33 -5.07 5.16
C CYS A 174 10.26 -5.30 6.68
N LYS A 175 11.31 -4.93 7.43
CA LYS A 175 11.34 -5.07 8.89
C LYS A 175 10.24 -4.28 9.59
N ILE A 176 9.94 -3.07 9.13
CA ILE A 176 8.81 -2.28 9.64
C ILE A 176 7.50 -3.07 9.48
N THR A 177 7.24 -3.65 8.31
CA THR A 177 6.05 -4.47 8.08
C THR A 177 6.07 -5.76 8.91
N GLU A 178 7.21 -6.45 8.99
CA GLU A 178 7.40 -7.66 9.80
C GLU A 178 7.06 -7.45 11.28
N ASP A 179 7.39 -6.28 11.83
CA ASP A 179 7.09 -5.93 13.22
C ASP A 179 5.66 -5.43 13.35
N LEU A 180 5.33 -4.34 12.65
CA LEU A 180 4.11 -3.59 12.90
C LEU A 180 2.85 -4.26 12.35
N VAL A 181 2.95 -5.11 11.31
CA VAL A 181 1.80 -5.84 10.76
C VAL A 181 1.69 -7.23 11.36
N PHE A 182 2.81 -7.90 11.59
CA PHE A 182 2.84 -9.34 11.85
C PHE A 182 3.29 -9.75 13.25
N THR A 183 3.77 -8.81 14.09
CA THR A 183 4.33 -9.13 15.40
C THR A 183 3.67 -8.32 16.49
N ASP A 184 3.90 -7.01 16.49
CA ASP A 184 3.64 -6.15 17.65
C ASP A 184 2.18 -6.21 18.12
N PRO A 185 1.15 -6.16 17.23
CA PRO A 185 -0.24 -6.21 17.66
C PRO A 185 -0.66 -7.54 18.33
N PHE A 186 0.14 -8.60 18.17
CA PHE A 186 -0.16 -9.94 18.68
C PHE A 186 0.52 -10.25 20.03
N PHE A 187 1.30 -9.31 20.58
CA PHE A 187 1.91 -9.41 21.92
C PHE A 187 1.89 -8.05 22.63
N ASP A 188 2.26 -8.03 23.91
CA ASP A 188 2.39 -6.80 24.69
C ASP A 188 3.70 -6.07 24.35
N HIS A 189 3.71 -5.34 23.23
CA HIS A 189 4.83 -4.50 22.78
C HIS A 189 4.57 -3.00 23.02
N ASP A 190 5.63 -2.27 23.36
CA ASP A 190 5.61 -0.82 23.62
C ASP A 190 5.18 0.03 22.40
N THR A 191 5.26 -0.54 21.20
CA THR A 191 4.84 0.12 19.94
C THR A 191 3.33 0.15 19.76
N ASN A 192 2.59 -0.72 20.47
CA ASN A 192 1.13 -0.74 20.40
C ASN A 192 0.54 0.53 21.03
N ASN A 193 -0.56 0.99 20.46
CA ASN A 193 -1.28 2.17 20.91
C ASN A 193 -2.78 1.90 20.82
N PHE A 194 -3.48 1.92 21.95
CA PHE A 194 -4.93 1.68 21.97
C PHE A 194 -5.53 2.26 23.24
N GLU A 195 -6.84 2.54 23.21
CA GLU A 195 -7.57 3.01 24.38
C GLU A 195 -7.60 1.97 25.51
N ASP A 196 -7.44 2.40 26.77
CA ASP A 196 -7.43 1.51 27.93
C ASP A 196 -8.67 0.61 28.01
N GLU A 197 -9.83 1.09 27.53
CA GLU A 197 -11.07 0.33 27.50
C GLU A 197 -11.08 -0.85 26.50
N LEU A 198 -10.10 -0.93 25.60
CA LEU A 198 -9.88 -2.07 24.71
C LEU A 198 -8.94 -3.12 25.31
N ARG A 199 -8.29 -2.84 26.44
CA ARG A 199 -7.32 -3.76 27.06
C ARG A 199 -7.84 -5.19 27.24
N PRO A 200 -9.08 -5.45 27.72
CA PRO A 200 -9.61 -6.81 27.83
C PRO A 200 -9.73 -7.52 26.47
N ASP A 201 -10.14 -6.79 25.42
CA ASP A 201 -10.24 -7.30 24.06
C ASP A 201 -8.85 -7.64 23.49
N VAL A 202 -7.86 -6.77 23.75
CA VAL A 202 -6.46 -6.94 23.32
C VAL A 202 -5.78 -8.10 24.04
N GLU A 203 -5.92 -8.21 25.36
CA GLU A 203 -5.38 -9.34 26.13
C GLU A 203 -6.00 -10.68 25.69
N THR A 204 -7.27 -10.68 25.26
CA THR A 204 -7.90 -11.86 24.67
C THR A 204 -7.20 -12.28 23.38
N LEU A 205 -6.82 -11.33 22.51
CA LEU A 205 -6.05 -11.62 21.29
C LEU A 205 -4.65 -12.15 21.60
N TRP A 206 -3.94 -11.54 22.55
CA TRP A 206 -2.58 -11.95 22.94
C TRP A 206 -2.54 -13.38 23.50
N ASN A 207 -3.63 -13.80 24.16
CA ASN A 207 -3.78 -15.15 24.70
C ASN A 207 -4.39 -16.16 23.72
N ASP A 208 -4.64 -15.77 22.46
CA ASP A 208 -5.17 -16.68 21.44
C ASP A 208 -4.05 -17.40 20.67
N ASP A 209 -3.72 -18.61 21.11
CA ASP A 209 -2.70 -19.47 20.47
C ASP A 209 -2.99 -19.78 19.00
N ARG A 210 -4.27 -19.94 18.63
CA ARG A 210 -4.65 -20.25 17.25
C ARG A 210 -4.42 -19.03 16.36
N LEU A 211 -4.81 -17.84 16.83
CA LEU A 211 -4.54 -16.59 16.12
C LEU A 211 -3.03 -16.37 15.93
N ARG A 212 -2.23 -16.51 16.99
CA ARG A 212 -0.78 -16.33 16.92
C ARG A 212 -0.11 -17.30 15.96
N LEU A 213 -0.53 -18.58 15.94
CA LEU A 213 -0.03 -19.57 15.00
C LEU A 213 -0.32 -19.18 13.55
N GLU A 214 -1.54 -18.73 13.25
CA GLU A 214 -1.92 -18.33 11.89
C GLU A 214 -1.24 -17.02 11.46
N ALA A 215 -1.10 -16.04 12.36
CA ALA A 215 -0.32 -14.82 12.11
C ALA A 215 1.16 -15.14 11.85
N ALA A 216 1.76 -16.06 12.60
CA ALA A 216 3.15 -16.51 12.37
C ALA A 216 3.33 -17.20 11.01
N LYS A 217 2.33 -17.95 10.52
CA LYS A 217 2.36 -18.54 9.16
C LYS A 217 2.31 -17.47 8.08
N LEU A 218 1.47 -16.44 8.24
CA LEU A 218 1.40 -15.29 7.33
C LEU A 218 2.70 -14.49 7.34
N LYS A 219 3.28 -14.24 8.53
CA LYS A 219 4.63 -13.64 8.65
C LYS A 219 5.68 -14.45 7.90
N ARG A 220 5.66 -15.79 8.05
CA ARG A 220 6.61 -16.65 7.34
C ARG A 220 6.47 -16.52 5.82
N LYS A 221 5.25 -16.45 5.29
CA LYS A 221 5.00 -16.21 3.86
C LYS A 221 5.61 -14.87 3.43
N PHE A 222 5.28 -13.78 4.13
CA PHE A 222 5.87 -12.46 3.85
C PHE A 222 7.41 -12.46 3.84
N LEU A 223 8.03 -13.19 4.77
CA LEU A 223 9.49 -13.31 4.89
C LEU A 223 10.17 -14.13 3.79
N THR A 224 9.45 -15.05 3.12
CA THR A 224 10.10 -16.13 2.34
C THR A 224 9.54 -16.33 0.94
N GLU A 225 8.30 -15.94 0.69
CA GLU A 225 7.61 -16.09 -0.59
C GLU A 225 7.88 -14.85 -1.44
N ALA A 226 8.39 -15.05 -2.65
CA ALA A 226 8.89 -13.99 -3.52
C ALA A 226 8.21 -14.08 -4.89
N ASP A 227 6.89 -14.19 -4.93
CA ASP A 227 6.15 -14.49 -6.16
C ASP A 227 6.18 -13.33 -7.14
N VAL A 228 5.93 -12.11 -6.66
CA VAL A 228 5.71 -10.92 -7.48
C VAL A 228 6.30 -9.67 -6.84
N LEU A 229 6.55 -8.64 -7.64
CA LEU A 229 6.91 -7.32 -7.12
C LEU A 229 5.66 -6.65 -6.55
N LEU A 230 5.64 -6.49 -5.22
CA LEU A 230 4.56 -5.82 -4.50
C LEU A 230 4.71 -4.31 -4.52
N HIS A 231 3.58 -3.61 -4.34
CA HIS A 231 3.57 -2.24 -3.84
C HIS A 231 4.05 -2.20 -2.38
N GLY A 232 3.60 -3.13 -1.54
CA GLY A 232 4.10 -3.36 -0.17
C GLY A 232 3.46 -2.49 0.92
N ASP A 233 2.70 -1.45 0.55
CA ASP A 233 1.81 -0.70 1.47
C ASP A 233 0.56 -0.16 0.76
N LEU A 234 -0.18 -1.04 0.06
CA LEU A 234 -1.31 -0.66 -0.82
C LEU A 234 -2.62 -0.44 -0.03
N HIS A 235 -2.63 0.58 0.82
CA HIS A 235 -3.82 1.01 1.54
C HIS A 235 -4.54 2.18 0.86
N THR A 236 -5.76 2.52 1.27
CA THR A 236 -6.55 3.63 0.69
C THR A 236 -5.93 5.02 0.85
N GLY A 237 -4.93 5.17 1.73
CA GLY A 237 -4.09 6.37 1.83
C GLY A 237 -3.01 6.49 0.75
N SER A 238 -2.69 5.42 0.02
CA SER A 238 -1.65 5.36 -1.02
C SER A 238 -2.26 5.42 -2.42
N ILE A 239 -3.48 5.94 -2.51
CA ILE A 239 -4.28 5.97 -3.74
C ILE A 239 -4.91 7.35 -3.84
N PHE A 240 -4.64 8.04 -4.94
CA PHE A 240 -5.43 9.18 -5.38
C PHE A 240 -6.60 8.69 -6.26
N ALA A 241 -7.78 9.29 -6.10
CA ALA A 241 -8.97 8.94 -6.86
C ALA A 241 -9.85 10.16 -7.16
N SER A 242 -10.58 10.05 -8.29
CA SER A 242 -11.75 10.85 -8.66
C SER A 242 -12.87 9.91 -9.10
N THR A 243 -13.95 10.45 -9.68
CA THR A 243 -15.03 9.64 -10.26
C THR A 243 -14.53 8.74 -11.40
N ASP A 244 -13.48 9.16 -12.11
CA ASP A 244 -13.01 8.59 -13.37
C ASP A 244 -11.51 8.24 -13.39
N GLU A 245 -10.70 8.72 -12.46
CA GLU A 245 -9.25 8.45 -12.38
C GLU A 245 -8.88 7.72 -11.08
N THR A 246 -7.81 6.91 -11.15
CA THR A 246 -7.19 6.27 -9.99
C THR A 246 -5.69 6.21 -10.21
N LYS A 247 -4.92 6.64 -9.20
CA LYS A 247 -3.46 6.70 -9.23
C LYS A 247 -2.89 6.14 -7.92
N VAL A 248 -2.14 5.06 -8.01
CA VAL A 248 -1.37 4.45 -6.92
C VAL A 248 -0.05 5.22 -6.77
N ILE A 249 0.29 5.55 -5.53
CA ILE A 249 1.47 6.34 -5.15
C ILE A 249 2.23 5.66 -4.01
N ASP A 250 3.44 6.14 -3.71
CA ASP A 250 4.22 5.73 -2.54
C ASP A 250 4.59 4.22 -2.43
N PRO A 251 5.06 3.54 -3.51
CA PRO A 251 5.54 2.17 -3.42
C PRO A 251 6.93 2.05 -2.79
N GLU A 252 7.21 2.78 -1.71
CA GLU A 252 8.52 2.75 -1.03
C GLU A 252 8.78 1.42 -0.32
N PHE A 253 7.72 0.71 0.07
CA PHE A 253 7.77 -0.64 0.64
C PHE A 253 7.92 -1.75 -0.41
N ALA A 254 8.07 -1.42 -1.69
CA ALA A 254 8.13 -2.42 -2.75
C ALA A 254 9.28 -3.41 -2.54
N PHE A 255 8.94 -4.69 -2.62
CA PHE A 255 9.85 -5.83 -2.60
C PHE A 255 9.17 -7.04 -3.26
N TYR A 256 9.92 -8.10 -3.51
CA TYR A 256 9.32 -9.35 -4.00
C TYR A 256 8.67 -10.14 -2.87
N GLY A 257 7.36 -10.32 -2.93
CA GLY A 257 6.54 -10.91 -1.87
C GLY A 257 5.39 -11.78 -2.39
N PRO A 258 4.50 -12.25 -1.49
CA PRO A 258 3.36 -13.10 -1.84
C PRO A 258 2.23 -12.33 -2.54
N ILE A 259 1.64 -12.91 -3.60
CA ILE A 259 0.63 -12.26 -4.46
C ILE A 259 -0.53 -11.65 -3.67
N GLY A 260 -1.00 -12.34 -2.63
CA GLY A 260 -2.17 -11.91 -1.85
C GLY A 260 -1.94 -10.68 -0.97
N PHE A 261 -0.70 -10.22 -0.77
CA PHE A 261 -0.40 -9.18 0.22
C PHE A 261 -1.05 -7.82 -0.12
N ASP A 262 -0.82 -7.30 -1.32
CA ASP A 262 -1.38 -6.00 -1.75
C ASP A 262 -2.92 -6.03 -1.81
N LEU A 263 -3.51 -7.15 -2.25
CA LEU A 263 -4.97 -7.37 -2.21
C LEU A 263 -5.49 -7.31 -0.78
N GLY A 264 -4.84 -8.02 0.14
CA GLY A 264 -5.24 -8.07 1.54
C GLY A 264 -5.18 -6.70 2.21
N GLN A 265 -4.12 -5.93 1.98
CA GLN A 265 -4.01 -4.57 2.51
C GLN A 265 -5.12 -3.67 1.98
N PHE A 266 -5.42 -3.75 0.68
CA PHE A 266 -6.50 -2.96 0.09
C PHE A 266 -7.88 -3.35 0.66
N PHE A 267 -8.19 -4.65 0.71
CA PHE A 267 -9.44 -5.17 1.27
C PHE A 267 -9.64 -4.78 2.73
N ALA A 268 -8.60 -4.91 3.57
CA ALA A 268 -8.65 -4.46 4.96
C ALA A 268 -9.01 -3.00 5.10
N ASN A 269 -8.48 -2.13 4.23
CA ASN A 269 -8.76 -0.70 4.31
C ASN A 269 -10.19 -0.34 3.83
N LEU A 270 -10.78 -1.14 2.95
CA LEU A 270 -12.22 -1.06 2.66
C LEU A 270 -13.07 -1.53 3.84
N LEU A 271 -12.67 -2.61 4.53
CA LEU A 271 -13.34 -3.10 5.74
C LEU A 271 -13.25 -2.10 6.90
N LEU A 272 -12.10 -1.46 7.10
CA LEU A 272 -11.91 -0.39 8.10
C LEU A 272 -12.82 0.80 7.83
N ASN A 273 -13.01 1.18 6.56
CA ASN A 273 -13.99 2.22 6.21
C ASN A 273 -15.44 1.73 6.38
N ALA A 274 -15.73 0.44 6.20
CA ALA A 274 -17.06 -0.11 6.46
C ALA A 274 -17.39 -0.11 7.97
N LEU A 275 -16.41 -0.40 8.83
CA LEU A 275 -16.53 -0.33 10.28
C LEU A 275 -16.81 1.09 10.78
N SER A 276 -16.35 2.12 10.06
CA SER A 276 -16.60 3.53 10.40
C SER A 276 -17.94 4.07 9.87
N ARG A 277 -18.72 3.26 9.13
CA ARG A 277 -19.97 3.68 8.49
C ARG A 277 -21.20 3.02 9.10
N PRO A 278 -22.38 3.68 9.03
CA PRO A 278 -23.65 3.02 9.34
C PRO A 278 -23.98 1.95 8.28
N ASP A 279 -24.73 0.92 8.67
CA ASP A 279 -25.02 -0.28 7.85
C ASP A 279 -25.48 0.03 6.43
N VAL A 280 -26.37 1.03 6.29
CA VAL A 280 -26.97 1.43 5.00
C VAL A 280 -25.96 1.99 4.00
N GLU A 281 -24.76 2.38 4.45
CA GLU A 281 -23.70 2.96 3.64
C GLU A 281 -22.50 2.02 3.41
N ARG A 282 -22.55 0.79 3.95
CA ARG A 282 -21.44 -0.19 3.86
C ARG A 282 -21.42 -0.94 2.52
N GLN A 283 -22.58 -1.10 1.88
CA GLN A 283 -22.73 -1.91 0.66
C GLN A 283 -21.69 -1.60 -0.43
N PRO A 284 -21.41 -0.32 -0.80
CA PRO A 284 -20.43 -0.02 -1.85
C PRO A 284 -19.01 -0.53 -1.55
N LEU A 285 -18.63 -0.65 -0.28
CA LEU A 285 -17.30 -1.10 0.12
C LEU A 285 -17.14 -2.61 -0.04
N PHE A 286 -18.20 -3.38 0.23
CA PHE A 286 -18.21 -4.80 -0.07
C PHE A 286 -18.22 -5.05 -1.58
N ASP A 287 -18.98 -4.25 -2.34
CA ASP A 287 -19.00 -4.34 -3.80
C ASP A 287 -17.61 -4.01 -4.39
N HIS A 288 -16.84 -3.11 -3.77
CA HIS A 288 -15.45 -2.87 -4.16
C HIS A 288 -14.54 -4.07 -3.91
N ILE A 289 -14.70 -4.79 -2.79
CA ILE A 289 -13.93 -6.03 -2.53
C ILE A 289 -14.23 -7.07 -3.59
N ASP A 290 -15.53 -7.33 -3.84
CA ASP A 290 -16.00 -8.27 -4.86
C ASP A 290 -15.43 -7.91 -6.24
N GLN A 291 -15.61 -6.66 -6.67
CA GLN A 291 -15.19 -6.22 -7.99
C GLN A 291 -13.66 -6.17 -8.16
N THR A 292 -12.90 -5.81 -7.13
CA THR A 292 -11.43 -5.83 -7.21
C THR A 292 -10.92 -7.25 -7.39
N TRP A 293 -11.45 -8.22 -6.64
CA TRP A 293 -11.08 -9.62 -6.80
C TRP A 293 -11.47 -10.16 -8.17
N ASP A 294 -12.70 -9.92 -8.63
CA ASP A 294 -13.18 -10.41 -9.92
C ASP A 294 -12.36 -9.86 -11.08
N VAL A 295 -12.06 -8.56 -11.07
CA VAL A 295 -11.21 -7.92 -12.08
C VAL A 295 -9.79 -8.46 -11.99
N PHE A 296 -9.23 -8.62 -10.78
CA PHE A 296 -7.91 -9.20 -10.59
C PHE A 296 -7.82 -10.61 -11.19
N ALA A 297 -8.70 -11.52 -10.75
CA ALA A 297 -8.69 -12.92 -11.14
C ALA A 297 -8.95 -13.08 -12.65
N SER A 298 -9.85 -12.28 -13.22
CA SER A 298 -10.15 -12.28 -14.66
C SER A 298 -8.94 -11.85 -15.50
N ILE A 299 -8.34 -10.71 -15.19
CA ILE A 299 -7.19 -10.17 -15.94
C ILE A 299 -5.95 -11.05 -15.76
N PHE A 300 -5.67 -11.50 -14.53
CA PHE A 300 -4.56 -12.41 -14.26
C PHE A 300 -4.73 -13.73 -15.03
N SER A 301 -5.94 -14.28 -15.08
CA SER A 301 -6.26 -15.48 -15.87
C SER A 301 -6.10 -15.28 -17.37
N GLU A 302 -6.53 -14.13 -17.90
CA GLU A 302 -6.37 -13.79 -19.31
C GLU A 302 -4.88 -13.70 -19.68
N LEU A 303 -4.09 -12.99 -18.88
CA LEU A 303 -2.65 -12.86 -19.08
C LEU A 303 -1.95 -14.21 -18.94
N TRP A 304 -2.34 -15.04 -17.97
CA TRP A 304 -1.82 -16.40 -17.82
C TRP A 304 -2.01 -17.23 -19.09
N ARG A 305 -3.21 -17.21 -19.68
CA ARG A 305 -3.52 -18.01 -20.87
C ARG A 305 -2.84 -17.47 -22.14
N THR A 306 -2.62 -16.16 -22.23
CA THR A 306 -2.20 -15.51 -23.48
C THR A 306 -0.75 -15.03 -23.49
N LYS A 307 -0.12 -14.87 -22.32
CA LYS A 307 1.20 -14.25 -22.15
C LYS A 307 2.15 -15.05 -21.29
N SER A 308 1.72 -16.15 -20.65
CA SER A 308 2.64 -16.92 -19.81
C SER A 308 3.79 -17.51 -20.64
N ILE A 309 5.00 -17.42 -20.08
CA ILE A 309 6.20 -18.01 -20.66
C ILE A 309 6.58 -19.36 -20.02
N GLU A 310 5.85 -19.75 -18.96
CA GLU A 310 6.10 -20.99 -18.22
C GLU A 310 5.37 -22.15 -18.91
N THR A 311 6.10 -23.24 -19.18
CA THR A 311 5.54 -24.40 -19.89
C THR A 311 4.42 -25.05 -19.09
N TYR A 312 4.55 -25.12 -17.76
CA TYR A 312 3.52 -25.69 -16.89
C TYR A 312 2.27 -24.83 -16.77
N ALA A 313 2.25 -23.59 -17.26
CA ALA A 313 1.05 -22.75 -17.23
C ALA A 313 -0.15 -23.36 -17.97
N ALA A 314 0.10 -24.21 -18.97
CA ALA A 314 -0.95 -24.95 -19.67
C ALA A 314 -1.48 -26.19 -18.90
N THR A 315 -0.91 -26.52 -17.74
CA THR A 315 -1.33 -27.66 -16.92
C THR A 315 -2.69 -27.37 -16.29
N PRO A 316 -3.71 -28.22 -16.53
CA PRO A 316 -5.02 -28.04 -15.91
C PRO A 316 -4.94 -27.94 -14.38
N GLY A 317 -5.61 -26.94 -13.80
CA GLY A 317 -5.70 -26.72 -12.36
C GLY A 317 -4.59 -25.86 -11.73
N LEU A 318 -3.46 -25.62 -12.41
CA LEU A 318 -2.38 -24.81 -11.81
C LEU A 318 -2.81 -23.35 -11.59
N LEU A 319 -3.49 -22.74 -12.57
CA LEU A 319 -4.02 -21.38 -12.44
C LEU A 319 -5.02 -21.28 -11.28
N ASP A 320 -5.92 -22.26 -11.16
CA ASP A 320 -6.94 -22.28 -10.09
C ASP A 320 -6.28 -22.37 -8.71
N GLU A 321 -5.21 -23.15 -8.57
CA GLU A 321 -4.44 -23.26 -7.34
C GLU A 321 -3.69 -21.97 -6.98
N VAL A 322 -3.09 -21.30 -7.98
CA VAL A 322 -2.43 -19.99 -7.78
C VAL A 322 -3.43 -18.93 -7.33
N LEU A 323 -4.59 -18.84 -7.99
CA LEU A 323 -5.63 -17.89 -7.61
C LEU A 323 -6.22 -18.22 -6.23
N ARG A 324 -6.46 -19.50 -5.94
CA ARG A 324 -6.95 -19.93 -4.62
C ARG A 324 -5.96 -19.56 -3.51
N HIS A 325 -4.66 -19.77 -3.72
CA HIS A 325 -3.63 -19.35 -2.77
C HIS A 325 -3.57 -17.83 -2.60
N ALA A 326 -3.59 -17.09 -3.70
CA ALA A 326 -3.63 -15.62 -3.66
C ALA A 326 -4.84 -15.10 -2.86
N PHE A 327 -6.02 -15.71 -3.04
CA PHE A 327 -7.23 -15.34 -2.29
C PHE A 327 -7.10 -15.61 -0.79
N ILE A 328 -6.68 -16.83 -0.41
CA ILE A 328 -6.52 -17.22 0.99
C ILE A 328 -5.51 -16.32 1.70
N ASP A 329 -4.40 -16.02 1.02
CA ASP A 329 -3.38 -15.12 1.54
C ASP A 329 -3.93 -13.70 1.68
N ALA A 330 -4.68 -13.19 0.69
CA ALA A 330 -5.32 -11.88 0.78
C ALA A 330 -6.27 -11.76 1.97
N VAL A 331 -7.08 -12.79 2.24
CA VAL A 331 -7.97 -12.84 3.41
C VAL A 331 -7.16 -12.79 4.72
N GLY A 332 -6.08 -13.58 4.81
CA GLY A 332 -5.22 -13.59 5.99
C GLY A 332 -4.51 -12.26 6.23
N PHE A 333 -3.89 -11.71 5.20
CA PHE A 333 -3.21 -10.41 5.26
C PHE A 333 -4.20 -9.27 5.55
N ALA A 334 -5.44 -9.35 5.05
CA ALA A 334 -6.47 -8.39 5.40
C ALA A 334 -6.78 -8.42 6.90
N GLY A 335 -6.89 -9.61 7.50
CA GLY A 335 -7.11 -9.71 8.94
C GLY A 335 -5.94 -9.15 9.77
N CYS A 336 -4.69 -9.37 9.35
CA CYS A 336 -3.52 -8.75 9.99
C CYS A 336 -3.56 -7.22 9.90
N GLU A 337 -3.88 -6.68 8.72
CA GLU A 337 -3.98 -5.24 8.49
C GLU A 337 -5.13 -4.61 9.31
N VAL A 338 -6.29 -5.26 9.42
CA VAL A 338 -7.39 -4.78 10.27
C VAL A 338 -6.95 -4.71 11.74
N ILE A 339 -6.31 -5.75 12.27
CA ILE A 339 -5.83 -5.75 13.67
C ILE A 339 -4.76 -4.66 13.87
N ARG A 340 -3.75 -4.61 13.01
CA ARG A 340 -2.61 -3.69 13.20
C ARG A 340 -3.01 -2.22 13.12
N ARG A 341 -4.01 -1.88 12.30
CA ARG A 341 -4.55 -0.51 12.20
C ARG A 341 -5.47 -0.13 13.36
N THR A 342 -5.90 -1.09 14.17
CA THR A 342 -6.80 -0.87 15.31
C THR A 342 -6.05 -0.66 16.62
N ILE A 343 -4.94 -1.39 16.84
CA ILE A 343 -4.21 -1.41 18.13
C ILE A 343 -2.69 -1.29 18.00
N GLY A 344 -2.14 -1.26 16.79
CA GLY A 344 -0.71 -1.10 16.55
C GLY A 344 -0.28 0.36 16.52
N LEU A 345 0.98 0.62 16.18
CA LEU A 345 1.54 1.98 16.18
C LEU A 345 0.81 2.95 15.22
N ALA A 346 0.49 2.49 14.00
CA ALA A 346 0.03 3.34 12.91
C ALA A 346 -1.45 3.12 12.63
N HIS A 347 -2.30 3.98 13.18
CA HIS A 347 -3.76 3.90 13.04
C HIS A 347 -4.27 4.35 11.66
N VAL A 348 -5.60 4.33 11.50
CA VAL A 348 -6.31 4.91 10.35
C VAL A 348 -7.33 5.94 10.79
N ALA A 349 -7.46 7.00 9.99
CA ALA A 349 -8.43 8.08 10.23
C ALA A 349 -9.88 7.59 10.19
N ASP A 350 -10.17 6.47 9.51
CA ASP A 350 -11.49 5.86 9.45
C ASP A 350 -12.02 5.50 10.86
N LEU A 351 -11.17 4.91 11.70
CA LEU A 351 -11.55 4.54 13.07
C LEU A 351 -11.31 5.68 14.06
N ASP A 352 -10.14 6.31 14.02
CA ASP A 352 -9.79 7.36 14.98
C ASP A 352 -10.62 8.64 14.81
N GLY A 353 -11.10 8.90 13.59
CA GLY A 353 -11.97 10.03 13.25
C GLY A 353 -13.42 9.87 13.74
N ILE A 354 -13.82 8.72 14.28
CA ILE A 354 -15.14 8.55 14.89
C ILE A 354 -15.20 9.37 16.19
N GLU A 355 -15.95 10.47 16.17
CA GLU A 355 -16.00 11.45 17.28
C GLU A 355 -16.62 10.88 18.56
N GLN A 356 -17.67 10.07 18.44
CA GLN A 356 -18.37 9.49 19.59
C GLN A 356 -17.53 8.31 20.11
N LYS A 357 -17.01 8.46 21.34
CA LYS A 357 -16.07 7.51 21.96
C LYS A 357 -16.59 6.05 22.02
N GLU A 358 -17.82 5.83 22.47
CA GLU A 358 -18.41 4.49 22.56
C GLU A 358 -18.62 3.85 21.17
N ALA A 359 -19.00 4.63 20.17
CA ALA A 359 -19.11 4.17 18.79
C ALA A 359 -17.73 3.81 18.22
N ARG A 360 -16.70 4.61 18.53
CA ARG A 360 -15.32 4.29 18.17
C ARG A 360 -14.85 3.00 18.83
N LEU A 361 -15.08 2.85 20.14
CA LEU A 361 -14.74 1.63 20.87
C LEU A 361 -15.50 0.41 20.32
N ALA A 362 -16.78 0.55 19.99
CA ALA A 362 -17.56 -0.51 19.37
C ALA A 362 -16.99 -0.93 18.00
N ALA A 363 -16.67 0.05 17.14
CA ALA A 363 -16.06 -0.19 15.83
C ALA A 363 -14.68 -0.86 15.97
N LYS A 364 -13.84 -0.42 16.91
CA LYS A 364 -12.53 -1.04 17.19
C LYS A 364 -12.68 -2.47 17.71
N ARG A 365 -13.61 -2.75 18.63
CA ARG A 365 -13.88 -4.12 19.10
C ARG A 365 -14.36 -5.03 17.97
N HIS A 366 -15.23 -4.51 17.10
CA HIS A 366 -15.68 -5.23 15.90
C HIS A 366 -14.50 -5.50 14.95
N ALA A 367 -13.63 -4.52 14.71
CA ALA A 367 -12.41 -4.68 13.92
C ALA A 367 -11.51 -5.82 14.45
N LEU A 368 -11.30 -5.90 15.76
CA LEU A 368 -10.51 -6.96 16.39
C LEU A 368 -11.12 -8.35 16.19
N ARG A 369 -12.45 -8.49 16.39
CA ARG A 369 -13.17 -9.75 16.15
C ARG A 369 -13.12 -10.16 14.67
N LEU A 370 -13.34 -9.21 13.77
CA LEU A 370 -13.28 -9.39 12.33
C LEU A 370 -11.89 -9.84 11.89
N GLY A 371 -10.85 -9.08 12.24
CA GLY A 371 -9.48 -9.38 11.85
C GLY A 371 -9.02 -10.75 12.35
N ARG A 372 -9.38 -11.12 13.59
CA ARG A 372 -9.14 -12.45 14.14
C ARG A 372 -9.77 -13.54 13.26
N ARG A 373 -11.07 -13.42 12.94
CA ARG A 373 -11.78 -14.44 12.15
C ARG A 373 -11.21 -14.56 10.74
N LEU A 374 -10.90 -13.44 10.09
CA LEU A 374 -10.26 -13.46 8.77
C LEU A 374 -8.93 -14.24 8.81
N ILE A 375 -8.06 -14.01 9.80
CA ILE A 375 -6.80 -14.75 9.93
C ILE A 375 -7.04 -16.24 10.16
N VAL A 376 -7.92 -16.57 11.11
CA VAL A 376 -8.11 -17.93 11.63
C VAL A 376 -8.90 -18.83 10.67
N GLU A 377 -9.86 -18.24 9.94
CA GLU A 377 -10.81 -18.94 9.06
C GLU A 377 -10.48 -18.73 7.57
N ARG A 378 -9.35 -18.10 7.21
CA ARG A 378 -9.01 -17.79 5.79
C ARG A 378 -9.08 -18.99 4.83
N ASN A 379 -8.80 -20.20 5.30
CA ASN A 379 -8.86 -21.41 4.48
C ASN A 379 -10.31 -21.90 4.23
N GLU A 380 -11.26 -21.45 5.02
CA GLU A 380 -12.69 -21.80 4.95
C GLU A 380 -13.47 -20.79 4.07
N LEU A 381 -12.86 -19.65 3.76
CA LEU A 381 -13.43 -18.61 2.92
C LEU A 381 -13.08 -18.88 1.45
N THR A 382 -14.08 -19.30 0.67
CA THR A 382 -13.91 -19.72 -0.74
C THR A 382 -14.28 -18.64 -1.76
N GLY A 383 -14.73 -17.47 -1.30
CA GLY A 383 -15.20 -16.36 -2.13
C GLY A 383 -15.28 -15.07 -1.34
N THR A 384 -15.42 -13.95 -2.05
CA THR A 384 -15.43 -12.60 -1.47
C THR A 384 -16.67 -12.32 -0.63
N ASP A 385 -17.77 -13.05 -0.86
CA ASP A 385 -18.97 -13.07 -0.01
C ASP A 385 -18.62 -13.41 1.45
N GLY A 386 -17.56 -14.18 1.65
CA GLY A 386 -16.98 -14.51 2.94
C GLY A 386 -16.62 -13.28 3.78
N PHE A 387 -16.11 -12.21 3.17
CA PHE A 387 -15.78 -10.97 3.90
C PHE A 387 -17.03 -10.35 4.53
N ARG A 388 -18.10 -10.21 3.73
CA ARG A 388 -19.38 -9.65 4.20
C ARG A 388 -20.03 -10.52 5.27
N ARG A 389 -19.99 -11.85 5.08
CA ARG A 389 -20.53 -12.80 6.05
C ARG A 389 -19.81 -12.69 7.40
N VAL A 390 -18.49 -12.78 7.40
CA VAL A 390 -17.68 -12.70 8.63
C VAL A 390 -17.83 -11.32 9.28
N PHE A 391 -17.91 -10.26 8.49
CA PHE A 391 -18.18 -8.90 8.97
C PHE A 391 -19.49 -8.85 9.77
N ALA A 392 -20.61 -9.31 9.20
CA ALA A 392 -21.91 -9.27 9.88
C ALA A 392 -21.95 -10.18 11.13
N GLU A 393 -21.30 -11.33 11.09
CA GLU A 393 -21.26 -12.28 12.21
C GLU A 393 -20.32 -11.84 13.36
N THR A 394 -19.53 -10.77 13.18
CA THR A 394 -18.61 -10.24 14.19
C THR A 394 -19.06 -8.93 14.81
N GLU A 395 -20.20 -8.39 14.37
CA GLU A 395 -20.75 -7.12 14.87
C GLU A 395 -21.06 -7.16 16.37
#